data_AF-A0A0K0EQX6-F1
#
_entry.id   AF-A0A0K0EQX6-F1
#
_cell.length_a   1.000
_cell.length_b   1.000
_cell.length_c   1.000
_cell.angle_alpha   90.00
_cell.angle_beta   90.00
_cell.angle_gamma   90.00
#
_symmetry.space_group_name_H-M   'P 1'
#
loop_
_entity.id
_entity.type
_entity.pdbx_description
1 polymer ?
#
loop_
_entity_poly.entity_id
_entity_poly.type
_entity_poly.pdbx_seq_one_letter_code
_entity_poly.pdbx_strand_id
1 'polypeptide(L)'
;MDAWKIEAILDKVPINKKGKKQYLYKVRWANSLVTADDFPDKSILIQFEKKYFNYEIIGPVKKGKGGSLIDITNISWLIQCKQTGEQKEVSYKEVKESFPEQLLKFYEDNLAQLI
;
A
#
# COMPACT_ATOMS: atom_id res chain seq x y z
N MET A 1 15.17 -11.22 7.67
CA MET A 1 14.00 -12.13 7.60
C MET A 1 12.79 -11.31 7.97
N ASP A 2 11.91 -11.04 6.99
CA ASP A 2 10.70 -10.23 7.19
C ASP A 2 9.65 -11.00 7.99
N ALA A 3 9.76 -11.01 9.32
CA ALA A 3 8.63 -11.43 10.15
C ALA A 3 7.37 -10.60 9.82
N TRP A 4 7.57 -9.39 9.30
CA TRP A 4 6.54 -8.40 9.00
C TRP A 4 6.10 -8.42 7.53
N LYS A 5 5.82 -9.60 6.95
CA LYS A 5 5.12 -9.65 5.64
C LYS A 5 3.60 -9.59 5.83
N ILE A 6 2.89 -9.08 4.84
CA ILE A 6 1.41 -9.05 4.84
C ILE A 6 0.82 -10.46 4.95
N GLU A 7 1.47 -11.46 4.32
CA GLU A 7 1.11 -12.88 4.41
C GLU A 7 1.23 -13.45 5.83
N ALA A 8 1.92 -12.74 6.74
CA ALA A 8 1.95 -13.11 8.13
C ALA A 8 0.66 -12.73 8.86
N ILE A 9 -0.13 -11.76 8.37
CA ILE A 9 -1.43 -11.40 8.96
C ILE A 9 -2.48 -12.40 8.50
N LEU A 10 -3.05 -13.13 9.46
CA LEU A 10 -4.05 -14.17 9.22
C LEU A 10 -5.47 -13.61 9.29
N ASP A 11 -5.75 -12.71 10.23
CA ASP A 11 -7.08 -12.16 10.47
C ASP A 11 -7.02 -10.86 11.30
N LYS A 12 -8.15 -10.14 11.39
CA LYS A 12 -8.35 -9.03 12.34
C LYS A 12 -9.60 -9.21 13.19
N VAL A 13 -9.46 -9.01 14.49
CA VAL A 13 -10.52 -9.12 15.48
C VAL A 13 -10.98 -7.74 15.91
N PRO A 14 -12.24 -7.35 15.69
CA PRO A 14 -12.77 -6.09 16.18
C PRO A 14 -12.89 -6.14 17.70
N ILE A 15 -12.37 -5.11 18.37
CA ILE A 15 -12.51 -4.92 19.81
C ILE A 15 -13.06 -3.52 20.08
N ASN A 16 -13.77 -3.39 21.20
CA ASN A 16 -14.19 -2.09 21.70
C ASN A 16 -13.37 -1.74 22.93
N LYS A 17 -12.49 -0.74 22.82
CA LYS A 17 -11.65 -0.29 23.93
C LYS A 17 -11.98 1.16 24.24
N LYS A 18 -12.49 1.42 25.45
CA LYS A 18 -12.89 2.77 25.90
C LYS A 18 -13.86 3.47 24.94
N GLY A 19 -14.84 2.74 24.39
CA GLY A 19 -15.82 3.27 23.45
C GLY A 19 -15.30 3.51 22.03
N LYS A 20 -14.02 3.24 21.75
CA LYS A 20 -13.43 3.31 20.42
C LYS A 20 -13.33 1.92 19.82
N LYS A 21 -13.83 1.76 18.58
CA LYS A 21 -13.59 0.55 17.79
C LYS A 21 -12.12 0.50 17.40
N GLN A 22 -11.45 -0.59 17.77
CA GLN A 22 -10.08 -0.91 17.38
C GLN A 22 -10.03 -2.31 16.80
N TYR A 23 -8.94 -2.65 16.11
CA TYR A 23 -8.69 -4.00 15.62
C TYR A 23 -7.43 -4.55 16.25
N LEU A 24 -7.49 -5.82 16.63
CA LEU A 24 -6.30 -6.61 16.92
C LEU A 24 -6.03 -7.54 15.73
N TYR A 25 -4.77 -7.80 15.43
CA TYR A 25 -4.34 -8.60 14.29
C TYR A 25 -3.82 -9.94 14.77
N LYS A 26 -4.29 -11.01 14.13
CA LYS A 26 -3.74 -12.35 14.31
C LYS A 26 -2.60 -12.52 13.33
N VAL A 27 -1.40 -12.80 13.81
CA VAL A 27 -0.18 -12.87 13.00
C VAL A 27 0.55 -14.19 13.19
N ARG A 28 1.26 -14.68 12.16
CA ARG A 28 1.97 -15.97 12.20
C ARG A 28 3.18 -16.00 13.12
N TRP A 29 3.83 -14.86 13.32
CA TRP A 29 5.06 -14.74 14.12
C TRP A 29 4.80 -14.49 15.61
N ALA A 30 3.56 -14.17 16.00
CA ALA A 30 3.18 -14.02 17.39
C ALA A 30 2.25 -15.15 17.82
N ASN A 31 2.45 -15.66 19.03
CA ASN A 31 1.53 -16.59 19.67
C ASN A 31 0.30 -15.87 20.28
N SER A 32 0.09 -14.59 19.96
CA SER A 32 -0.98 -13.74 20.50
C SER A 32 -1.53 -12.78 19.44
N LEU A 33 -2.62 -12.09 19.79
CA LEU A 33 -3.13 -10.96 19.02
C LEU A 33 -2.28 -9.73 19.28
N VAL A 34 -1.93 -8.99 18.21
CA VAL A 34 -1.10 -7.78 18.27
C VAL A 34 -1.92 -6.55 17.84
N THR A 35 -1.49 -5.37 18.25
CA THR A 35 -2.10 -4.10 17.87
C THR A 35 -1.48 -3.55 16.60
N ALA A 36 -2.07 -2.50 16.03
CA ALA A 36 -1.47 -1.80 14.90
C ALA A 36 -0.08 -1.23 15.25
N ASP A 37 0.19 -0.92 16.52
CA ASP A 37 1.44 -0.32 16.98
C ASP A 37 2.61 -1.29 17.06
N ASP A 38 2.33 -2.59 17.04
CA ASP A 38 3.36 -3.61 16.99
C ASP A 38 4.02 -3.69 15.60
N PHE A 39 3.36 -3.20 14.53
CA PHE A 39 3.90 -3.21 13.18
C PHE A 39 4.83 -2.01 12.94
N PRO A 40 6.13 -2.22 12.66
CA PRO A 40 7.05 -1.13 12.35
C PRO A 40 6.71 -0.46 11.02
N ASP A 41 6.29 -1.25 10.02
CA ASP A 41 5.78 -0.73 8.75
C ASP A 41 4.25 -0.75 8.72
N LYS A 42 3.65 0.44 8.71
CA LYS A 42 2.20 0.61 8.66
C LYS A 42 1.61 0.29 7.28
N SER A 43 2.42 0.28 6.22
CA SER A 43 1.98 -0.05 4.85
C SER A 43 1.42 -1.47 4.78
N ILE A 44 1.99 -2.41 5.55
CA ILE A 44 1.53 -3.80 5.66
C ILE A 44 0.07 -3.87 6.12
N LEU A 45 -0.26 -3.10 7.16
CA LEU A 45 -1.62 -3.05 7.69
C LEU A 45 -2.59 -2.46 6.66
N ILE A 46 -2.20 -1.36 6.02
CA ILE A 46 -3.01 -0.73 4.99
C ILE A 46 -3.26 -1.70 3.83
N GLN A 47 -2.22 -2.39 3.37
CA GLN A 47 -2.33 -3.39 2.29
C GLN A 47 -3.23 -4.57 2.68
N PHE A 48 -3.16 -5.04 3.93
CA PHE A 48 -4.05 -6.09 4.43
C PHE A 48 -5.51 -5.60 4.48
N GLU A 49 -5.75 -4.43 5.07
CA GLU A 49 -7.11 -3.90 5.24
C GLU A 49 -7.78 -3.52 3.92
N LYS A 50 -7.01 -2.97 2.97
CA LYS A 50 -7.46 -2.59 1.63
C LYS A 50 -7.44 -3.73 0.63
N LYS A 51 -6.91 -4.90 1.01
CA LYS A 51 -6.65 -6.06 0.13
C LYS A 51 -5.76 -5.72 -1.07
N TYR A 52 -4.80 -4.82 -0.86
CA TYR A 52 -3.83 -4.37 -1.87
C TYR A 52 -2.61 -5.28 -2.03
N PHE A 53 -2.50 -6.35 -1.25
CA PHE A 53 -1.38 -7.30 -1.36
C PHE A 53 -1.24 -7.95 -2.76
N ASN A 54 -2.34 -8.02 -3.51
CA ASN A 54 -2.35 -8.52 -4.89
C ASN A 54 -2.24 -7.41 -5.94
N TYR A 55 -1.91 -6.17 -5.56
CA TYR A 55 -1.85 -5.04 -6.49
C TYR A 55 -0.42 -4.59 -6.77
N GLU A 56 -0.22 -4.03 -7.95
CA GLU A 56 1.01 -3.32 -8.32
C GLU A 56 0.76 -1.94 -8.89
N ILE A 57 1.70 -1.02 -8.66
CA ILE A 57 1.68 0.31 -9.28
C ILE A 57 2.02 0.17 -10.76
N ILE A 58 1.13 0.64 -11.63
CA ILE A 58 1.40 0.80 -13.06
C ILE A 58 2.04 2.16 -13.32
N GLY A 59 1.55 3.21 -12.66
CA GLY A 59 2.12 4.54 -12.73
C GLY A 59 1.06 5.64 -12.78
N PRO A 60 1.48 6.90 -12.95
CA PRO A 60 0.58 8.03 -13.00
C PRO A 60 -0.34 7.99 -14.24
N VAL A 61 -1.63 8.29 -14.04
CA VAL A 61 -2.60 8.42 -15.14
C VAL A 61 -2.27 9.72 -15.89
N LYS A 62 -1.68 9.59 -17.08
CA LYS A 62 -1.41 10.75 -17.96
C LYS A 62 -2.73 11.40 -18.37
N LYS A 63 -3.17 12.45 -17.68
CA LYS A 63 -4.13 13.40 -18.25
C LYS A 63 -3.37 14.31 -19.20
N GLY A 64 -3.78 14.28 -20.47
CA GLY A 64 -2.94 14.65 -21.60
C GLY A 64 -2.64 16.14 -21.80
N LYS A 65 -1.69 16.32 -22.74
CA LYS A 65 -1.39 17.45 -23.63
C LYS A 65 -0.96 18.78 -22.97
N GLY A 66 0.33 18.89 -22.66
CA GLY A 66 0.99 20.21 -22.64
C GLY A 66 2.20 20.35 -21.71
N GLY A 67 3.40 20.05 -22.23
CA GLY A 67 4.68 20.78 -22.04
C GLY A 67 5.10 21.36 -20.69
N SER A 68 4.55 20.96 -19.54
CA SER A 68 4.91 21.54 -18.25
C SER A 68 4.99 20.46 -17.17
N LEU A 69 5.91 20.65 -16.23
CA LEU A 69 6.17 19.78 -15.08
C LEU A 69 4.87 19.23 -14.50
N ILE A 70 4.62 17.94 -14.69
CA ILE A 70 3.44 17.28 -14.13
C ILE A 70 3.70 17.11 -12.63
N ASP A 71 2.92 17.79 -11.81
CA ASP A 71 2.93 17.55 -10.37
C ASP A 71 2.31 16.19 -10.07
N ILE A 72 3.19 15.19 -9.93
CA ILE A 72 2.84 13.80 -9.69
C ILE A 72 2.12 13.56 -8.36
N THR A 73 2.11 14.54 -7.46
CA THR A 73 1.42 14.45 -6.18
C THR A 73 -0.07 14.74 -6.30
N ASN A 74 -0.49 15.44 -7.36
CA ASN A 74 -1.86 15.87 -7.61
C ASN A 74 -2.57 15.06 -8.69
N ILE A 75 -1.92 14.02 -9.23
CA ILE A 75 -2.51 13.14 -10.25
C ILE A 75 -2.98 11.82 -9.64
N SER A 76 -3.99 11.25 -10.27
CA SER A 76 -4.37 9.86 -10.04
C SER A 76 -3.23 8.95 -10.49
N TRP A 77 -3.04 7.88 -9.75
CA TRP A 77 -2.13 6.79 -10.06
C TRP A 77 -2.94 5.53 -10.34
N LEU A 78 -2.50 4.76 -11.32
CA LEU A 78 -3.12 3.51 -11.71
C LEU A 78 -2.43 2.37 -10.96
N ILE A 79 -3.22 1.55 -10.27
CA ILE A 79 -2.80 0.27 -9.72
C ILE A 79 -3.53 -0.86 -10.42
N GLN A 80 -2.91 -2.03 -10.53
CA GLN A 80 -3.49 -3.21 -11.16
C GLN A 80 -3.45 -4.42 -10.23
N CYS A 81 -4.53 -5.17 -10.16
CA CYS A 81 -4.56 -6.47 -9.48
C CYS A 81 -3.82 -7.51 -10.32
N LYS A 82 -2.75 -8.10 -9.77
CA LYS A 82 -1.93 -9.15 -10.38
C LYS A 82 -2.71 -10.41 -10.74
N GLN A 83 -3.80 -10.71 -10.02
CA GLN A 83 -4.60 -11.92 -10.24
C GLN A 83 -5.70 -11.74 -11.28
N THR A 84 -6.42 -10.62 -11.23
CA THR A 84 -7.61 -10.38 -12.07
C THR A 84 -7.35 -9.44 -13.24
N GLY A 85 -6.23 -8.70 -13.22
CA GLY A 85 -5.95 -7.62 -14.16
C GLY A 85 -6.77 -6.35 -13.93
N GLU A 86 -7.64 -6.33 -12.91
CA GLU A 86 -8.51 -5.18 -12.58
C GLU A 86 -7.67 -3.95 -12.25
N GLN A 87 -7.96 -2.83 -12.91
CA GLN A 87 -7.26 -1.56 -12.72
C GLN A 87 -8.09 -0.61 -11.85
N LYS A 88 -7.41 0.14 -10.99
CA LYS A 88 -8.01 1.17 -10.12
C LYS A 88 -7.20 2.44 -10.14
N GLU A 89 -7.89 3.56 -10.16
CA GLU A 89 -7.29 4.86 -9.91
C GLU A 89 -7.27 5.15 -8.41
N VAL A 90 -6.11 5.50 -7.89
CA VAL A 90 -5.87 5.87 -6.50
C VAL A 90 -5.10 7.19 -6.43
N SER A 91 -5.18 7.90 -5.31
CA SER A 91 -4.39 9.13 -5.11
C SER A 91 -2.90 8.81 -4.89
N TYR A 92 -2.01 9.76 -5.21
CA TYR A 92 -0.59 9.64 -4.85
C TYR A 92 -0.38 9.36 -3.36
N LYS A 93 -1.19 9.97 -2.49
CA LYS A 93 -1.17 9.72 -1.04
C LYS A 93 -1.40 8.24 -0.72
N GLU A 94 -2.42 7.64 -1.33
CA GLU A 94 -2.73 6.22 -1.13
C GLU A 94 -1.62 5.31 -1.68
N VAL A 95 -1.00 5.70 -2.81
CA VAL A 95 0.17 4.99 -3.34
C VAL A 95 1.35 5.05 -2.39
N LYS A 96 1.67 6.23 -1.88
CA LYS A 96 2.78 6.46 -0.93
C LYS A 96 2.58 5.68 0.37
N GLU A 97 1.35 5.60 0.86
CA GLU A 97 1.03 4.91 2.11
C GLU A 97 0.93 3.39 1.94
N SER A 98 0.39 2.91 0.81
CA SER A 98 0.12 1.48 0.62
C SER A 98 1.24 0.75 -0.13
N PHE A 99 1.98 1.42 -0.99
CA PHE A 99 2.96 0.80 -1.89
C PHE A 99 4.32 1.53 -1.86
N PRO A 100 4.91 1.82 -0.68
CA PRO A 100 6.11 2.65 -0.58
C PRO A 100 7.30 2.07 -1.35
N GLU A 101 7.53 0.76 -1.25
CA GLU A 101 8.64 0.07 -1.94
C GLU A 101 8.45 0.06 -3.47
N GLN A 102 7.23 -0.23 -3.94
CA GLN A 102 6.94 -0.21 -5.37
C GLN A 102 7.04 1.21 -5.94
N LEU A 103 6.66 2.22 -5.15
CA LEU A 103 6.79 3.62 -5.54
C LEU A 103 8.26 4.02 -5.64
N LEU A 104 9.09 3.60 -4.69
CA LEU A 104 10.54 3.83 -4.75
C LEU A 104 11.15 3.17 -5.99
N LYS A 105 10.83 1.89 -6.21
CA LYS A 105 11.28 1.16 -7.40
C LYS A 105 10.82 1.81 -8.69
N PHE A 106 9.57 2.29 -8.74
CA PHE A 106 9.06 3.03 -9.89
C PHE A 106 9.90 4.29 -10.14
N TYR A 107 10.28 5.05 -9.10
CA TYR A 107 11.18 6.19 -9.29
C TYR A 107 12.56 5.78 -9.74
N GLU A 108 13.15 4.72 -9.20
CA GLU A 108 14.46 4.22 -9.62
C GLU A 108 14.46 3.81 -11.10
N ASP A 109 13.45 3.06 -11.53
CA ASP A 109 13.30 2.58 -12.91
C ASP A 109 13.06 3.73 -13.91
N ASN A 110 12.37 4.80 -13.49
CA ASN A 110 12.06 5.94 -14.36
C ASN A 110 13.08 7.08 -14.29
N LEU A 111 13.76 7.29 -13.16
CA LEU A 111 14.89 8.24 -13.04
C LEU A 111 16.11 7.73 -13.79
N ALA A 112 16.31 6.41 -13.86
CA ALA A 112 17.35 5.81 -14.70
C ALA A 112 17.16 6.11 -16.20
N GLN A 113 15.96 6.53 -16.64
CA GLN A 113 15.73 6.95 -18.03
C GLN A 113 16.06 8.44 -18.28
N LEU A 114 16.45 9.19 -17.24
CA LEU A 114 16.72 10.63 -17.30
C LEU A 114 18.20 11.01 -17.13
N ILE A 115 19.10 10.03 -17.00
CA ILE A 115 20.57 10.20 -16.99
C ILE A 115 21.14 9.52 -18.22
#